data_AF-A0A8T4EAA5-F1
#
_entry.id   AF-A0A8T4EAA5-F1
#
_cell.length_a   1.000
_cell.length_b   1.000
_cell.length_c   1.000
_cell.angle_alpha   90.00
_cell.angle_beta   90.00
_cell.angle_gamma   90.00
#
_symmetry.space_group_name_H-M   'P 1'
#
loop_
_entity.id
_entity.type
_entity.pdbx_description
1 polymer ?
#
loop_
_entity_poly.entity_id
_entity_poly.type
_entity_poly.pdbx_seq_one_letter_code
_entity_poly.pdbx_strand_id
1 'polypeptide(L)'
;MIISGVSGTLGYLPALQEGINSLFGESFSYTFELIMGILAGLTAIGGLGVILGGLVLTTRHVEIGRILVMVSMGMGAMSLVMSLVQLAWAGILAMPLMTQMTQSLGWIGAMMAIVARTISEQRPIIAKT
;
A
#
# COMPACT_ATOMS: atom_id res chain seq x y z
N MET A 1 -9.16 -22.33 -1.80
CA MET A 1 -9.12 -22.67 -3.24
C MET A 1 -9.37 -21.38 -4.04
N ILE A 2 -8.30 -20.71 -4.46
CA ILE A 2 -8.30 -19.63 -5.46
C ILE A 2 -7.24 -20.04 -6.49
N ILE A 3 -7.47 -21.16 -7.16
CA ILE A 3 -6.54 -21.72 -8.16
C ILE A 3 -7.22 -21.87 -9.54
N SER A 4 -8.55 -21.72 -9.66
CA SER A 4 -9.24 -22.00 -10.93
C SER A 4 -9.27 -20.85 -11.95
N GLY A 5 -8.45 -19.80 -11.78
CA GLY A 5 -8.41 -18.68 -12.72
C GLY A 5 -7.16 -18.60 -13.62
N VAL A 6 -6.11 -19.39 -13.32
CA VAL A 6 -4.74 -19.12 -13.84
C VAL A 6 -4.24 -20.18 -14.84
N SER A 7 -5.07 -21.14 -15.26
CA SER A 7 -4.59 -22.22 -16.14
C SER A 7 -4.50 -21.82 -17.63
N GLY A 8 -5.08 -20.70 -18.05
CA GLY A 8 -5.09 -20.25 -19.45
C GLY A 8 -4.02 -19.22 -19.83
N THR A 9 -3.42 -18.52 -18.87
CA THR A 9 -2.49 -17.40 -19.11
C THR A 9 -1.01 -17.77 -19.00
N LEU A 10 -0.69 -18.94 -18.43
CA LEU A 10 0.68 -19.43 -18.17
C LEU A 10 1.54 -19.59 -19.44
N GLY A 11 0.95 -19.74 -20.62
CA GLY A 11 1.69 -19.89 -21.89
C GLY A 11 2.17 -18.57 -22.53
N TYR A 12 1.52 -17.43 -22.26
CA TYR A 12 1.88 -16.13 -22.84
C TYR A 12 2.80 -15.30 -21.94
N LEU A 13 2.99 -15.75 -20.70
CA LEU A 13 3.75 -15.09 -19.64
C LEU A 13 5.26 -14.98 -19.93
N PRO A 14 5.95 -16.03 -20.42
CA PRO A 14 7.37 -15.94 -20.79
C PRO A 14 7.61 -14.99 -21.98
N ALA A 15 6.67 -14.96 -22.95
CA ALA A 15 6.77 -14.13 -24.14
C ALA A 15 6.63 -12.62 -23.85
N LEU A 16 5.81 -12.25 -22.87
CA LEU A 16 5.72 -10.87 -22.39
C LEU A 16 6.98 -10.44 -21.64
N GLN A 17 7.61 -11.36 -20.89
CA GLN A 17 8.84 -11.10 -20.15
C GLN A 17 10.05 -10.89 -21.07
N GLU A 18 10.19 -11.70 -22.13
CA GLU A 18 11.19 -11.47 -23.19
C GLU A 18 10.92 -10.16 -23.96
N GLY A 19 9.66 -9.82 -24.19
CA GLY A 19 9.26 -8.55 -24.83
C GLY A 19 9.63 -7.31 -24.02
N ILE A 20 9.44 -7.32 -22.70
CA ILE A 20 9.78 -6.19 -21.84
C ILE A 20 11.30 -6.04 -21.69
N ASN A 21 12.04 -7.13 -21.48
CA ASN A 21 13.49 -7.08 -21.33
C ASN A 21 14.21 -6.65 -22.62
N SER A 22 13.68 -7.02 -23.80
CA SER A 22 14.24 -6.62 -25.09
C SER A 22 13.95 -5.15 -25.47
N LEU A 23 12.89 -4.55 -24.93
CA LEU A 23 12.44 -3.19 -25.29
C LEU A 23 13.07 -2.07 -24.45
N PHE A 24 13.37 -2.30 -23.17
CA PHE A 24 13.74 -1.22 -22.24
C PHE A 24 15.23 -1.09 -21.94
N GLY A 25 16.04 -2.15 -22.13
CA GLY A 25 17.49 -2.12 -21.90
C GLY A 25 17.92 -1.97 -20.42
N GLU A 26 19.16 -2.34 -20.09
CA GLU A 26 19.64 -2.37 -18.70
C GLU A 26 19.63 -1.00 -18.02
N SER A 27 19.89 0.08 -18.76
CA SER A 27 19.94 1.45 -18.21
C SER A 27 18.59 1.94 -17.70
N PHE A 28 17.49 1.50 -18.30
CA PHE A 28 16.15 1.82 -17.83
C PHE A 28 15.82 1.09 -16.53
N SER A 29 16.24 -0.17 -16.42
CA SER A 29 16.01 -0.98 -15.21
C SER A 29 16.65 -0.35 -13.97
N TYR A 30 17.90 0.12 -14.07
CA TYR A 30 18.59 0.81 -12.96
C TYR A 30 17.88 2.10 -12.53
N THR A 31 17.44 2.91 -13.49
CA THR A 31 16.74 4.16 -13.19
C THR A 31 15.40 3.90 -12.53
N PHE A 32 14.67 2.89 -13.02
CA PHE A 32 13.40 2.46 -12.46
C PHE A 32 13.56 1.95 -11.03
N GLU A 33 14.54 1.10 -10.77
CA GLU A 33 14.82 0.56 -9.43
C GLU A 33 15.17 1.67 -8.43
N LEU A 34 15.97 2.66 -8.86
CA LEU A 34 16.34 3.81 -8.04
C LEU A 34 15.12 4.65 -7.64
N ILE A 35 14.24 4.97 -8.60
CA ILE A 35 12.99 5.71 -8.34
C ILE A 35 12.13 4.92 -7.35
N MET A 36 11.94 3.62 -7.61
CA MET A 36 11.11 2.77 -6.74
C MET A 36 11.69 2.63 -5.33
N GLY A 37 13.02 2.60 -5.19
CA GLY A 37 13.70 2.60 -3.90
C GLY A 37 13.44 3.88 -3.09
N ILE A 38 13.48 5.06 -3.74
CA ILE A 38 13.16 6.34 -3.09
C ILE A 38 11.70 6.36 -2.65
N LEU A 39 10.78 5.96 -3.51
CA LEU A 39 9.36 5.94 -3.17
C LEU A 39 9.06 4.93 -2.05
N ALA A 40 9.70 3.75 -2.06
CA ALA A 40 9.59 2.77 -0.98
C ALA A 40 10.05 3.38 0.36
N GLY A 41 11.19 4.08 0.36
CA GLY A 41 11.70 4.80 1.53
C GLY A 41 10.70 5.84 2.06
N LEU A 42 10.08 6.61 1.17
CA LEU A 42 9.02 7.56 1.56
C LEU A 42 7.81 6.84 2.15
N THR A 43 7.35 5.74 1.55
CA THR A 43 6.19 4.99 2.07
C THR A 43 6.43 4.37 3.45
N ALA A 44 7.68 4.03 3.80
CA ALA A 44 8.03 3.52 5.12
C ALA A 44 7.72 4.54 6.24
N ILE A 45 7.87 5.83 5.96
CA ILE A 45 7.54 6.92 6.90
C ILE A 45 6.02 7.02 7.12
N GLY A 46 5.22 6.58 6.15
CA GLY A 46 3.76 6.54 6.25
C GLY A 46 3.26 5.74 7.45
N GLY A 47 3.95 4.66 7.83
CA GLY A 47 3.59 3.87 9.03
C GLY A 47 3.68 4.68 10.32
N LEU A 48 4.74 5.46 10.48
CA LEU A 48 4.89 6.40 11.60
C LEU A 48 3.82 7.49 11.56
N GLY A 49 3.47 7.95 10.36
CA GLY A 49 2.38 8.90 10.16
C GLY A 49 1.06 8.39 10.74
N VAL A 50 0.66 7.14 10.46
CA VAL A 50 -0.59 6.58 11.04
C VAL A 50 -0.57 6.62 12.57
N ILE A 51 0.56 6.27 13.19
CA ILE A 51 0.69 6.24 14.67
C ILE A 51 0.59 7.65 15.25
N LEU A 52 1.36 8.60 14.69
CA LEU A 52 1.33 9.99 15.13
C LEU A 52 -0.03 10.63 14.90
N GLY A 53 -0.68 10.33 13.76
CA GLY A 53 -2.01 10.81 13.43
C GLY A 53 -3.07 10.27 14.40
N GLY A 54 -2.98 8.99 14.76
CA GLY A 54 -3.79 8.37 15.80
C GLY A 54 -3.62 9.04 17.16
N LEU A 55 -2.39 9.39 17.54
CA LEU A 55 -2.13 10.13 18.78
C LEU A 55 -2.70 11.54 18.73
N VAL A 56 -2.53 12.27 17.63
CA VAL A 56 -3.09 13.62 17.46
C VAL A 56 -4.62 13.61 17.52
N LEU A 57 -5.28 12.55 17.05
CA LEU A 57 -6.74 12.38 17.18
C LEU A 57 -7.22 12.33 18.64
N THR A 58 -6.35 11.95 19.60
CA THR A 58 -6.68 11.97 21.04
C THR A 58 -6.54 13.36 21.68
N THR A 59 -5.99 14.33 20.95
CA THR A 59 -5.80 15.71 21.42
C THR A 59 -6.94 16.61 20.94
N ARG A 60 -6.89 17.92 21.27
CA ARG A 60 -7.86 18.91 20.80
C ARG A 60 -7.82 19.17 19.28
N HIS A 61 -6.84 18.63 18.56
CA HIS A 61 -6.61 18.90 17.12
C HIS A 61 -7.03 17.73 16.23
N VAL A 62 -8.30 17.33 16.32
CA VAL A 62 -8.86 16.17 15.59
C VAL A 62 -8.73 16.31 14.07
N GLU A 63 -8.90 17.53 13.54
CA GLU A 63 -8.79 17.79 12.09
C GLU A 63 -7.40 17.49 11.54
N ILE A 64 -6.34 17.88 12.28
CA ILE A 64 -4.95 17.66 11.89
C ILE A 64 -4.62 16.16 11.94
N GLY A 65 -5.04 15.48 13.01
CA GLY A 65 -4.86 14.03 13.14
C GLY A 65 -5.55 13.27 12.01
N ARG A 66 -6.75 13.71 11.61
CA ARG A 66 -7.50 13.11 10.51
C ARG A 66 -6.79 13.22 9.16
N ILE A 67 -6.28 14.41 8.82
CA ILE A 67 -5.53 14.62 7.57
C ILE A 67 -4.30 13.70 7.55
N LEU A 68 -3.59 13.63 8.67
CA LEU A 68 -2.36 12.89 8.78
C LEU A 68 -2.57 11.37 8.64
N VAL A 69 -3.65 10.82 9.22
CA VAL A 69 -4.05 9.42 9.02
C VAL A 69 -4.43 9.14 7.56
N MET A 70 -5.18 10.04 6.90
CA MET A 70 -5.60 9.86 5.50
C MET A 70 -4.42 9.84 4.53
N VAL A 71 -3.45 10.76 4.69
CA VAL A 71 -2.24 10.79 3.86
C VAL A 71 -1.43 9.51 4.07
N SER A 72 -1.28 9.09 5.32
CA SER A 72 -0.50 7.91 5.69
C SER A 72 -1.11 6.60 5.14
N MET A 73 -2.45 6.50 5.11
CA MET A 73 -3.16 5.41 4.42
C MET A 73 -2.89 5.41 2.92
N GLY A 74 -2.93 6.57 2.28
CA GLY A 74 -2.63 6.71 0.85
C GLY A 74 -1.21 6.22 0.53
N MET A 75 -0.24 6.52 1.40
CA MET A 75 1.13 6.02 1.28
C MET A 75 1.20 4.49 1.41
N GLY A 76 0.42 3.88 2.30
CA GLY A 76 0.30 2.43 2.41
C GLY A 76 -0.26 1.77 1.14
N ALA A 77 -1.33 2.33 0.57
CA ALA A 77 -1.89 1.85 -0.70
C ALA A 77 -0.88 2.00 -1.86
N MET A 78 -0.15 3.11 -1.90
CA MET A 78 0.91 3.35 -2.89
C MET A 78 2.05 2.33 -2.76
N SER A 79 2.42 1.92 -1.55
CA SER A 79 3.41 0.85 -1.32
C SER A 79 2.98 -0.49 -1.91
N LEU A 80 1.68 -0.82 -1.83
CA LEU A 80 1.13 -2.02 -2.47
C LEU A 80 1.23 -1.95 -3.99
N VAL A 81 0.82 -0.82 -4.58
CA VAL A 81 0.93 -0.62 -6.03
C VAL A 81 2.38 -0.76 -6.47
N MET A 82 3.32 -0.17 -5.73
CA MET A 82 4.74 -0.30 -6.03
C MET A 82 5.24 -1.74 -5.98
N SER A 83 4.81 -2.49 -4.96
CA SER A 83 5.17 -3.90 -4.81
C SER A 83 4.68 -4.73 -6.00
N LEU A 84 3.47 -4.46 -6.49
CA LEU A 84 2.92 -5.13 -7.69
C LEU A 84 3.68 -4.76 -8.96
N VAL A 85 4.04 -3.50 -9.13
CA VAL A 85 4.82 -3.06 -10.29
C VAL A 85 6.21 -3.69 -10.27
N GLN A 86 6.89 -3.74 -9.11
CA GLN A 86 8.20 -4.42 -8.99
C GLN A 86 8.12 -5.91 -9.30
N LEU A 87 7.07 -6.59 -8.82
CA LEU A 87 6.84 -8.00 -9.11
C LEU A 87 6.58 -8.25 -10.61
N ALA A 88 5.75 -7.41 -11.23
CA ALA A 88 5.50 -7.47 -12.68
C ALA A 88 6.79 -7.19 -13.48
N TRP A 89 7.60 -6.22 -13.05
CA TRP A 89 8.88 -5.87 -13.67
C TRP A 89 9.91 -7.00 -13.56
N ALA A 90 9.96 -7.67 -12.40
CA ALA A 90 10.82 -8.83 -12.18
C ALA A 90 10.34 -10.10 -12.93
N GLY A 91 9.21 -10.04 -13.62
CA GLY A 91 8.57 -11.21 -14.26
C GLY A 91 7.98 -12.22 -13.26
N ILE A 92 7.91 -11.85 -11.97
CA ILE A 92 7.37 -12.69 -10.91
C ILE A 92 5.93 -12.24 -10.66
N LEU A 93 4.98 -12.82 -11.38
CA LEU A 93 3.56 -12.49 -11.21
C LEU A 93 2.87 -13.25 -10.06
N ALA A 94 3.63 -13.96 -9.22
CA ALA A 94 3.16 -14.55 -7.97
C ALA A 94 3.76 -13.79 -6.78
N MET A 95 2.93 -13.09 -6.00
CA MET A 95 3.39 -12.37 -4.82
C MET A 95 3.84 -13.37 -3.74
N PRO A 96 5.05 -13.24 -3.16
CA PRO A 96 5.51 -14.12 -2.07
C PRO A 96 4.57 -14.10 -0.87
N LEU A 97 4.43 -15.23 -0.18
CA LEU A 97 3.52 -15.37 0.97
C LEU A 97 3.76 -14.29 2.05
N MET A 98 5.02 -13.97 2.36
CA MET A 98 5.36 -12.93 3.33
C MET A 98 4.84 -11.56 2.90
N THR A 99 5.04 -11.19 1.63
CA THR A 99 4.52 -9.93 1.08
C THR A 99 3.00 -9.88 1.13
N GLN A 100 2.32 -11.00 0.82
CA GLN A 100 0.86 -11.08 0.94
C GLN A 100 0.38 -10.89 2.38
N MET A 101 1.08 -11.48 3.36
CA MET A 101 0.76 -11.33 4.78
C MET A 101 1.02 -9.91 5.29
N THR A 102 2.12 -9.27 4.88
CA THR A 102 2.40 -7.88 5.24
C THR A 102 1.35 -6.94 4.65
N GLN A 103 0.96 -7.15 3.39
CA GLN A 103 -0.06 -6.34 2.75
C GLN A 103 -1.45 -6.55 3.39
N SER A 104 -1.81 -7.78 3.75
CA SER A 104 -3.09 -8.04 4.43
C SER A 104 -3.16 -7.38 5.81
N LEU A 105 -2.09 -7.43 6.60
CA LEU A 105 -1.98 -6.70 7.87
C LEU A 105 -2.08 -5.19 7.67
N GLY A 106 -1.46 -4.65 6.61
CA GLY A 106 -1.57 -3.24 6.25
C GLY A 106 -3.03 -2.81 5.99
N TRP A 107 -3.79 -3.60 5.23
CA TRP A 107 -5.21 -3.33 4.97
C TRP A 107 -6.09 -3.48 6.21
N ILE A 108 -5.79 -4.44 7.10
CA ILE A 108 -6.48 -4.55 8.40
C ILE A 108 -6.26 -3.27 9.21
N GLY A 109 -5.01 -2.78 9.28
CA GLY A 109 -4.68 -1.52 9.92
C GLY A 109 -5.42 -0.33 9.31
N ALA A 110 -5.54 -0.28 7.99
CA ALA A 110 -6.32 0.73 7.30
C ALA A 110 -7.82 0.66 7.67
N MET A 111 -8.44 -0.52 7.61
CA MET A 111 -9.84 -0.69 7.98
C MET A 111 -10.09 -0.26 9.43
N MET A 112 -9.21 -0.62 10.36
CA MET A 112 -9.28 -0.20 11.76
C MET A 112 -9.19 1.33 11.93
N ALA A 113 -8.32 1.99 11.17
CA ALA A 113 -8.22 3.46 11.20
C ALA A 113 -9.45 4.15 10.60
N ILE A 114 -10.12 3.57 9.59
CA ILE A 114 -11.41 4.07 9.09
C ILE A 114 -12.49 3.90 10.16
N VAL A 115 -12.56 2.74 10.82
CA VAL A 115 -13.52 2.49 11.90
C VAL A 115 -13.29 3.45 13.08
N ALA A 116 -12.04 3.63 13.51
CA ALA A 116 -11.68 4.58 14.56
C ALA A 116 -12.08 6.01 14.20
N ARG A 117 -11.90 6.40 12.93
CA ARG A 117 -12.37 7.69 12.41
C ARG A 117 -13.89 7.80 12.52
N THR A 118 -14.64 6.81 12.04
CA THR A 118 -16.11 6.82 12.11
C THR A 118 -16.63 6.92 13.54
N ILE A 119 -16.00 6.23 14.49
CA ILE A 119 -16.33 6.32 15.91
C ILE A 119 -16.03 7.73 16.46
N SER A 120 -14.89 8.32 16.09
CA SER A 120 -14.54 9.69 16.52
C SER A 120 -15.49 10.77 15.98
N GLU A 121 -16.14 10.53 14.84
CA GLU A 121 -17.11 11.44 14.23
C GLU A 121 -18.50 11.38 14.91
N GLN A 122 -18.80 10.34 15.71
CA GLN A 122 -20.04 10.27 16.49
C GLN A 122 -19.99 11.26 17.66
N ARG A 123 -20.66 12.41 17.50
CA ARG A 123 -20.84 13.43 18.55
C ARG A 123 -21.46 12.82 19.81
N PRO A 124 -21.11 13.33 21.02
CA PRO A 124 -21.72 12.85 22.26
C PRO A 124 -23.24 13.04 22.25
N ILE A 125 -23.97 11.98 22.64
CA ILE A 125 -25.45 11.97 22.79
C ILE A 125 -25.93 12.90 23.92
N ILE A 126 -25.02 13.45 24.74
CA ILE A 126 -25.40 14.23 25.91
C ILE A 126 -25.64 15.70 25.51
N ALA A 127 -26.87 15.99 25.13
CA ALA A 127 -27.41 17.34 25.17
C ALA A 127 -27.57 17.76 26.64
N LYS A 128 -26.96 18.92 26.94
CA LYS A 128 -27.02 19.72 28.17
C LYS A 128 -28.36 19.65 28.92
N THR A 129 -28.27 19.50 30.23
CA THR A 129 -29.25 19.97 31.22
C THR A 129 -29.55 21.46 31.09
#